data_AF-A0A3A0BLI7-F1
#
_entry.id   AF-A0A3A0BLI7-F1
#
_cell.length_a   1.000
_cell.length_b   1.000
_cell.length_c   1.000
_cell.angle_alpha   90.00
_cell.angle_beta   90.00
_cell.angle_gamma   90.00
#
_symmetry.space_group_name_H-M   'P 1'
#
loop_
_entity.id
_entity.type
_entity.pdbx_description
1 polymer ?
#
loop_
_entity_poly.entity_id
_entity_poly.type
_entity_poly.pdbx_seq_one_letter_code
_entity_poly.pdbx_strand_id
1 'polypeptide(L)'
;MLEEMLNMEEMIKQARNLARRAHDDTGVLYNGKPYFVHPERVAQIVAGMSDDPLAQVVAYLHDTVEDTGVKLEDIRQQFGAEVAGDVAALTRDKEHEGYMEFVARAARRPRARLVKLADLRANIESFEDPACTVSPDRLTKYREAEAYILTTYGAPATWQ
;
A
#
# COMPACT_ATOMS: atom_id res chain seq x y z
N MET A 1 12.70 7.17 23.64
CA MET A 1 11.31 7.69 23.49
C MET A 1 11.22 8.88 22.54
N LEU A 2 11.66 10.10 22.88
CA LEU A 2 11.60 11.24 21.93
C LEU A 2 12.48 11.06 20.69
N GLU A 3 13.72 10.57 20.87
CA GLU A 3 14.63 10.30 19.74
C GLU A 3 14.12 9.18 18.81
N GLU A 4 13.51 8.13 19.37
CA GLU A 4 12.90 7.04 18.59
C GLU A 4 11.68 7.53 17.81
N MET A 5 10.85 8.39 18.41
CA MET A 5 9.72 9.02 17.72
C MET A 5 10.20 9.94 16.58
N LEU A 6 11.22 10.77 16.82
CA LEU A 6 11.81 11.64 15.80
C LEU A 6 12.41 10.83 14.64
N ASN A 7 13.07 9.71 14.94
CA ASN A 7 13.60 8.82 13.92
C ASN A 7 12.50 8.19 13.06
N MET A 8 11.35 7.90 13.67
CA MET A 8 10.24 7.29 12.97
C MET A 8 9.48 8.27 12.08
N GLU A 9 9.23 9.50 12.55
CA GLU A 9 8.66 10.56 11.73
C GLU A 9 9.53 10.84 10.50
N GLU A 10 10.85 10.88 10.67
CA GLU A 10 11.78 11.06 9.56
C GLU A 10 11.75 9.85 8.61
N MET A 11 11.61 8.62 9.12
CA MET A 11 11.47 7.42 8.28
C MET A 11 10.20 7.46 7.42
N ILE A 12 9.05 7.86 7.99
CA ILE A 12 7.78 8.05 7.26
C ILE A 12 7.97 9.10 6.16
N LYS A 13 8.60 10.22 6.49
CA LYS A 13 8.87 11.30 5.54
C LYS A 13 9.81 10.87 4.41
N GLN A 14 10.83 10.06 4.71
CA GLN A 14 11.73 9.48 3.72
C GLN A 14 10.97 8.55 2.77
N ALA A 15 10.11 7.67 3.29
CA ALA A 15 9.28 6.77 2.50
C ALA A 15 8.32 7.55 1.60
N ARG A 16 7.62 8.55 2.13
CA ARG A 16 6.75 9.45 1.36
C ARG A 16 7.51 10.14 0.22
N ASN A 17 8.70 10.66 0.50
CA ASN A 17 9.52 11.34 -0.49
C ASN A 17 10.03 10.39 -1.59
N LEU A 18 10.41 9.17 -1.22
CA LEU A 18 10.80 8.14 -2.19
C LEU A 18 9.64 7.78 -3.10
N ALA A 19 8.47 7.47 -2.53
CA ALA A 19 7.28 7.12 -3.28
C ALA A 19 6.88 8.22 -4.27
N ARG A 20 6.83 9.48 -3.81
CA ARG A 20 6.52 10.63 -4.67
C ARG A 20 7.45 10.73 -5.86
N ARG A 21 8.77 10.77 -5.61
CA ARG A 21 9.76 10.87 -6.71
C ARG A 21 9.63 9.70 -7.68
N ALA A 22 9.55 8.48 -7.15
CA ALA A 22 9.49 7.27 -7.96
C ALA A 22 8.27 7.24 -8.88
N HIS A 23 7.08 7.63 -8.37
CA HIS A 23 5.87 7.68 -9.18
C HIS A 23 5.80 8.90 -10.10
N ASP A 24 6.29 10.07 -9.68
CA ASP A 24 6.35 11.27 -10.53
C ASP A 24 7.21 11.01 -11.78
N ASP A 25 8.32 10.29 -11.64
CA ASP A 25 9.23 9.93 -12.75
C ASP A 25 8.58 9.01 -13.80
N THR A 26 7.50 8.29 -13.44
CA THR A 26 6.77 7.44 -14.39
C THR A 26 5.82 8.22 -15.30
N GLY A 27 5.38 9.41 -14.88
CA GLY A 27 4.33 10.19 -15.56
C GLY A 27 2.93 9.56 -15.52
N VAL A 28 2.71 8.48 -14.77
CA VAL A 28 1.41 7.81 -14.66
C VAL A 28 0.42 8.69 -13.90
N LEU A 29 -0.82 8.73 -14.38
CA LEU A 29 -1.92 9.46 -13.75
C LEU A 29 -2.93 8.49 -13.12
N TYR A 30 -3.50 8.92 -12.00
CA TYR A 30 -4.61 8.29 -11.29
C TYR A 30 -5.78 9.27 -11.24
N ASN A 31 -6.86 8.99 -11.99
CA ASN A 31 -8.02 9.87 -12.16
C ASN A 31 -7.62 11.33 -12.53
N GLY A 32 -6.66 11.46 -13.46
CA GLY A 32 -6.17 12.76 -13.94
C GLY A 32 -5.19 13.49 -13.03
N LYS A 33 -4.80 12.90 -11.89
CA LYS A 33 -3.80 13.45 -10.95
C LYS A 33 -2.52 12.60 -10.97
N PRO A 34 -1.34 13.12 -10.57
CA PRO A 34 -0.13 12.30 -10.44
C PRO A 34 -0.37 11.07 -9.55
N TYR A 35 0.13 9.91 -9.95
CA TYR A 35 -0.18 8.64 -9.26
C TYR A 35 0.12 8.66 -7.76
N PHE A 36 1.10 9.43 -7.30
CA PHE A 36 1.45 9.60 -5.88
C PHE A 36 0.25 9.92 -4.96
N VAL A 37 -0.83 10.53 -5.47
CA VAL A 37 -2.05 10.77 -4.68
C VAL A 37 -2.66 9.48 -4.14
N HIS A 38 -2.47 8.34 -4.82
CA HIS A 38 -2.96 7.04 -4.36
C HIS A 38 -2.15 6.53 -3.15
N PRO A 39 -0.81 6.32 -3.22
CA PRO A 39 -0.02 5.97 -2.03
C PRO A 39 -0.21 6.94 -0.84
N GLU A 40 -0.38 8.24 -1.11
CA GLU A 40 -0.70 9.22 -0.07
C GLU A 40 -2.05 8.95 0.60
N ARG A 41 -3.10 8.64 -0.17
CA ARG A 41 -4.40 8.26 0.36
C ARG A 41 -4.32 6.95 1.17
N VAL A 42 -3.60 5.95 0.69
CA VAL A 42 -3.43 4.67 1.40
C VAL A 42 -2.73 4.89 2.74
N ALA A 43 -1.66 5.69 2.78
CA ALA A 43 -0.98 6.02 4.03
C ALA A 43 -1.87 6.79 5.03
N GLN A 44 -2.73 7.70 4.57
CA GLN A 44 -3.70 8.39 5.42
C GLN A 44 -4.73 7.43 6.02
N ILE A 45 -5.23 6.49 5.21
CA ILE A 45 -6.15 5.45 5.66
C ILE A 45 -5.46 4.58 6.72
N VAL A 46 -4.23 4.14 6.49
CA VAL A 46 -3.44 3.35 7.45
C VAL A 46 -3.19 4.11 8.76
N ALA A 47 -2.87 5.41 8.69
CA ALA A 47 -2.67 6.24 9.88
C ALA A 47 -3.94 6.37 10.74
N GLY A 48 -5.14 6.33 10.13
CA GLY A 48 -6.41 6.28 10.86
C GLY A 48 -6.75 4.89 11.41
N MET A 49 -6.04 3.85 10.97
CA MET A 49 -6.31 2.45 11.31
C MET A 49 -5.23 1.83 12.17
N SER A 50 -4.10 2.47 12.45
CA SER A 50 -3.02 1.87 13.22
C SER A 50 -2.04 2.91 13.72
N ASP A 51 -1.62 2.73 14.97
CA ASP A 51 -0.52 3.47 15.56
C ASP A 51 0.86 2.88 15.20
N ASP A 52 0.93 1.82 14.36
CA ASP A 52 2.21 1.27 13.87
C ASP A 52 2.77 2.17 12.75
N PRO A 53 3.82 2.95 13.01
CA PRO A 53 4.39 3.85 12.03
C PRO A 53 5.07 3.11 10.87
N LEU A 54 5.54 1.87 11.08
CA LEU A 54 6.09 1.07 9.99
C LEU A 54 5.00 0.64 9.01
N ALA A 55 3.74 0.53 9.45
CA ALA A 55 2.63 0.32 8.53
C ALA A 55 2.45 1.52 7.58
N GLN A 56 2.63 2.76 8.06
CA GLN A 56 2.59 3.95 7.21
C GLN A 56 3.77 3.99 6.23
N VAL A 57 4.96 3.62 6.68
CA VAL A 57 6.13 3.46 5.79
C VAL A 57 5.82 2.47 4.66
N VAL A 58 5.31 1.28 5.00
CA VAL A 58 4.91 0.26 4.01
C VAL A 58 3.81 0.78 3.09
N ALA A 59 2.83 1.52 3.60
CA ALA A 59 1.75 2.12 2.81
C ALA A 59 2.27 3.07 1.74
N TYR A 60 3.24 3.93 2.05
CA TYR A 60 3.86 4.78 1.04
C TYR A 60 4.62 3.98 -0.03
N LEU A 61 5.22 2.85 0.34
CA LEU A 61 6.13 2.09 -0.52
C LEU A 61 5.45 0.95 -1.30
N HIS A 62 4.20 0.62 -1.03
CA HIS A 62 3.58 -0.65 -1.48
C HIS A 62 3.63 -0.90 -2.99
N ASP A 63 3.41 0.14 -3.80
CA ASP A 63 3.43 0.05 -5.28
C ASP A 63 4.79 0.41 -5.89
N THR A 64 5.75 0.89 -5.09
CA THR A 64 7.01 1.42 -5.65
C THR A 64 7.81 0.34 -6.37
N VAL A 65 7.84 -0.90 -5.86
CA VAL A 65 8.55 -2.00 -6.53
C VAL A 65 7.75 -2.54 -7.72
N GLU A 66 6.41 -2.51 -7.65
CA GLU A 66 5.55 -3.08 -8.69
C GLU A 66 5.47 -2.18 -9.93
N ASP A 67 5.35 -0.87 -9.72
CA ASP A 67 4.97 0.09 -10.76
C ASP A 67 6.06 1.13 -11.07
N THR A 68 7.23 1.05 -10.43
CA THR A 68 8.35 1.98 -10.67
C THR A 68 9.70 1.25 -10.82
N GLY A 69 10.80 2.00 -10.90
CA GLY A 69 12.16 1.45 -10.96
C GLY A 69 12.76 1.01 -9.62
N VAL A 70 12.12 1.32 -8.49
CA VAL A 70 12.64 1.03 -7.13
C VAL A 70 12.86 -0.47 -6.93
N LYS A 71 14.01 -0.85 -6.37
CA LYS A 71 14.30 -2.25 -6.06
C LYS A 71 14.03 -2.58 -4.60
N LEU A 72 13.60 -3.80 -4.37
CA LEU A 72 13.36 -4.31 -3.01
C LEU A 72 14.62 -4.24 -2.13
N GLU A 73 15.79 -4.42 -2.73
CA GLU A 73 17.08 -4.29 -2.05
C GLU A 73 17.34 -2.86 -1.55
N ASP A 74 16.94 -1.84 -2.32
CA ASP A 74 17.05 -0.44 -1.89
C ASP A 74 16.16 -0.17 -0.69
N ILE A 75 14.94 -0.73 -0.69
CA ILE A 75 14.01 -0.64 0.43
C ILE A 75 14.60 -1.33 1.67
N ARG A 76 15.20 -2.52 1.50
CA ARG A 76 15.84 -3.26 2.59
C ARG A 76 16.98 -2.48 3.22
N GLN A 77 17.82 -1.82 2.41
CA GLN A 77 18.95 -1.03 2.87
C GLN A 77 18.51 0.25 3.61
N GLN A 78 17.46 0.91 3.12
CA GLN A 78 17.00 2.19 3.67
C GLN A 78 16.04 2.04 4.87
N PHE A 79 15.12 1.07 4.82
CA PHE A 79 14.01 0.94 5.78
C PHE A 79 14.04 -0.38 6.57
N GLY A 80 15.01 -1.25 6.28
CA GLY A 80 15.20 -2.51 7.00
C GLY A 80 14.43 -3.70 6.41
N ALA A 81 14.79 -4.89 6.91
CA ALA A 81 14.29 -6.16 6.37
C ALA A 81 12.80 -6.39 6.61
N GLU A 82 12.24 -5.86 7.71
CA GLU A 82 10.81 -6.03 7.98
C GLU A 82 9.93 -5.27 6.99
N VAL A 83 10.25 -3.99 6.75
CA VAL A 83 9.56 -3.15 5.75
C VAL A 83 9.69 -3.76 4.37
N ALA A 84 10.89 -4.18 3.98
CA ALA A 84 11.11 -4.87 2.71
C ALA A 84 10.26 -6.15 2.61
N GLY A 85 10.19 -6.96 3.66
CA GLY A 85 9.35 -8.16 3.67
C GLY A 85 7.86 -7.88 3.50
N ASP A 86 7.36 -6.79 4.07
CA ASP A 86 5.96 -6.37 3.92
C ASP A 86 5.69 -5.78 2.52
N VAL A 87 6.60 -4.95 1.98
CA VAL A 87 6.50 -4.43 0.60
C VAL A 87 6.57 -5.58 -0.42
N ALA A 88 7.47 -6.54 -0.25
CA ALA A 88 7.55 -7.73 -1.11
C ALA A 88 6.25 -8.54 -1.09
N ALA A 89 5.55 -8.58 0.05
CA ALA A 89 4.25 -9.24 0.17
C ALA A 89 3.14 -8.50 -0.59
N LEU A 90 3.30 -7.18 -0.77
CA LEU A 90 2.38 -6.29 -1.49
C LEU A 90 2.72 -6.12 -2.97
N THR A 91 3.91 -6.51 -3.40
CA THR A 91 4.30 -6.58 -4.80
C THR A 91 3.85 -7.91 -5.41
N ARG A 92 3.03 -7.85 -6.46
CA ARG A 92 2.54 -9.02 -7.18
C ARG A 92 3.42 -9.34 -8.39
N ASP A 93 3.75 -10.63 -8.54
CA ASP A 93 4.28 -11.15 -9.80
C ASP A 93 3.13 -11.31 -10.81
N LYS A 94 2.99 -10.36 -11.73
CA LYS A 94 1.88 -10.35 -12.69
C LYS A 94 1.95 -11.52 -13.70
N GLU A 95 3.10 -12.16 -13.86
CA GLU A 95 3.31 -13.26 -14.82
C GLU A 95 3.02 -14.63 -14.20
N HIS A 96 3.39 -14.83 -12.93
CA HIS A 96 3.36 -16.15 -12.29
C HIS A 96 2.35 -16.26 -11.14
N GLU A 97 1.76 -15.16 -10.67
CA GLU A 97 0.89 -15.15 -9.50
C GLU A 97 -0.54 -14.70 -9.83
N GLY A 98 -1.50 -15.56 -9.46
CA GLY A 98 -2.92 -15.24 -9.52
C GLY A 98 -3.29 -14.13 -8.54
N TYR A 99 -4.26 -13.28 -8.89
CA TYR A 99 -4.62 -12.15 -8.03
C TYR A 99 -5.06 -12.56 -6.60
N MET A 100 -5.85 -13.62 -6.47
CA MET A 100 -6.29 -14.08 -5.13
C MET A 100 -5.17 -14.78 -4.35
N GLU A 101 -4.21 -15.40 -5.05
CA GLU A 101 -3.00 -15.96 -4.43
C GLU A 101 -2.16 -14.83 -3.82
N PHE A 102 -1.94 -13.76 -4.59
CA PHE A 102 -1.32 -12.53 -4.12
C PHE A 102 -2.02 -11.95 -2.89
N VAL A 103 -3.35 -11.76 -2.96
CA VAL A 103 -4.15 -11.24 -1.85
C VAL A 103 -3.98 -12.11 -0.60
N ALA A 104 -4.04 -13.43 -0.73
CA ALA A 104 -3.84 -14.35 0.39
C ALA A 104 -2.40 -14.31 0.93
N ARG A 105 -1.38 -14.16 0.07
CA ARG A 105 0.02 -14.00 0.48
C ARG A 105 0.24 -12.71 1.27
N ALA A 106 -0.24 -11.58 0.77
CA ALA A 106 -0.20 -10.31 1.48
C ALA A 106 -0.90 -10.38 2.84
N ALA A 107 -2.11 -10.98 2.88
CA ALA A 107 -2.94 -11.03 4.08
C ALA A 107 -2.37 -11.87 5.24
N ARG A 108 -1.38 -12.75 4.97
CA ARG A 108 -0.69 -13.54 6.01
C ARG A 108 0.25 -12.70 6.88
N ARG A 109 0.71 -11.54 6.40
CA ARG A 109 1.57 -10.63 7.18
C ARG A 109 0.70 -9.51 7.77
N PRO A 110 0.73 -9.27 9.10
CA PRO A 110 -0.18 -8.30 9.73
C PRO A 110 -0.14 -6.89 9.13
N ARG A 111 1.06 -6.33 8.91
CA ARG A 111 1.23 -5.01 8.28
C ARG A 111 0.81 -5.01 6.82
N ALA A 112 1.26 -5.97 6.02
CA ALA A 112 0.85 -6.05 4.62
C ALA A 112 -0.66 -6.26 4.47
N ARG A 113 -1.31 -7.03 5.37
CA ARG A 113 -2.77 -7.17 5.40
C ARG A 113 -3.46 -5.83 5.63
N LEU A 114 -3.02 -5.07 6.64
CA LEU A 114 -3.57 -3.74 6.93
C LEU A 114 -3.44 -2.81 5.73
N VAL A 115 -2.25 -2.74 5.14
CA VAL A 115 -1.98 -1.91 3.96
C VAL A 115 -2.80 -2.39 2.76
N LYS A 116 -2.93 -3.70 2.54
CA LYS A 116 -3.72 -4.24 1.43
C LYS A 116 -5.19 -3.88 1.54
N LEU A 117 -5.73 -3.93 2.75
CA LEU A 117 -7.10 -3.49 3.00
C LEU A 117 -7.27 -1.98 2.78
N ALA A 118 -6.30 -1.15 3.20
CA ALA A 118 -6.31 0.29 2.95
C ALA A 118 -6.22 0.63 1.45
N ASP A 119 -5.37 -0.08 0.71
CA ASP A 119 -5.26 -0.01 -0.76
C ASP A 119 -6.60 -0.35 -1.44
N LEU A 120 -7.22 -1.48 -1.06
CA LEU A 120 -8.54 -1.86 -1.59
C LEU A 120 -9.59 -0.78 -1.33
N ARG A 121 -9.62 -0.19 -0.13
CA ARG A 121 -10.55 0.90 0.20
C ARG A 121 -10.27 2.17 -0.60
N ALA A 122 -9.02 2.61 -0.70
CA ALA A 122 -8.65 3.76 -1.52
C ALA A 122 -9.07 3.57 -2.99
N ASN A 123 -8.89 2.36 -3.51
CA ASN A 123 -9.33 2.00 -4.85
C ASN A 123 -10.86 1.98 -5.00
N ILE A 124 -11.60 1.46 -4.02
CA ILE A 124 -13.07 1.48 -4.01
C ILE A 124 -13.61 2.91 -3.94
N GLU A 125 -13.10 3.74 -3.03
CA GLU A 125 -13.46 5.16 -2.88
C GLU A 125 -13.19 5.95 -4.16
N SER A 126 -12.16 5.58 -4.92
CA SER A 126 -11.81 6.29 -6.15
C SER A 126 -12.89 6.24 -7.25
N PHE A 127 -13.83 5.29 -7.17
CA PHE A 127 -14.98 5.23 -8.09
C PHE A 127 -15.98 6.36 -7.86
N GLU A 128 -15.88 7.09 -6.74
CA GLU A 128 -16.68 8.30 -6.48
C GLU A 128 -16.13 9.54 -7.22
N ASP A 129 -14.87 9.50 -7.67
CA ASP A 129 -14.27 10.58 -8.46
C ASP A 129 -14.90 10.60 -9.87
N PRO A 130 -15.52 11.72 -10.32
CA PRO A 130 -16.09 11.82 -11.66
C PRO A 130 -15.07 11.59 -12.80
N ALA A 131 -13.77 11.74 -12.52
CA ALA A 131 -12.68 11.46 -13.46
C ALA A 131 -12.25 9.98 -13.45
N CYS A 132 -12.90 9.11 -12.67
CA CYS A 132 -12.59 7.69 -12.62
C CYS A 132 -12.89 7.02 -13.97
N THR A 133 -11.85 6.40 -14.54
CA THR A 133 -11.92 5.67 -15.82
C THR A 133 -11.75 4.17 -15.65
N VAL A 134 -11.62 3.70 -14.40
CA VAL A 134 -11.43 2.29 -14.07
C VAL A 134 -12.70 1.51 -14.40
N SER A 135 -12.54 0.35 -15.08
CA SER A 135 -13.68 -0.52 -15.40
C SER A 135 -14.45 -0.96 -14.13
N PRO A 136 -15.80 -0.98 -14.16
CA PRO A 136 -16.63 -1.50 -13.06
C PRO A 136 -16.26 -2.91 -12.60
N ASP A 137 -15.72 -3.77 -13.48
CA ASP A 137 -15.29 -5.13 -13.11
C ASP A 137 -14.20 -5.12 -12.03
N ARG A 138 -13.37 -4.07 -11.99
CA ARG A 138 -12.35 -3.89 -10.94
C ARG A 138 -12.97 -3.64 -9.58
N LEU A 139 -14.11 -2.93 -9.52
CA LEU A 139 -14.80 -2.66 -8.26
C LEU A 139 -15.29 -3.96 -7.60
N THR A 140 -15.91 -4.85 -8.39
CA THR A 140 -16.34 -6.17 -7.91
C THR A 140 -15.15 -6.95 -7.37
N LYS A 141 -14.06 -7.00 -8.14
CA LYS A 141 -12.82 -7.67 -7.74
C LYS A 141 -12.22 -7.11 -6.44
N TYR A 142 -12.25 -5.80 -6.23
CA TYR A 142 -11.74 -5.18 -5.01
C TYR A 142 -12.61 -5.53 -3.79
N ARG A 143 -13.93 -5.49 -3.94
CA ARG A 143 -14.88 -5.88 -2.88
C ARG A 143 -14.75 -7.35 -2.49
N GLU A 144 -14.59 -8.23 -3.47
CA GLU A 144 -14.36 -9.67 -3.23
C GLU A 144 -13.06 -9.91 -2.46
N ALA A 145 -11.97 -9.21 -2.83
CA ALA A 145 -10.71 -9.31 -2.11
C ALA A 145 -10.81 -8.78 -0.67
N GLU A 146 -11.48 -7.64 -0.45
CA GLU A 146 -11.69 -7.08 0.89
C GLU A 146 -12.51 -8.06 1.76
N ALA A 147 -13.62 -8.56 1.22
CA ALA A 147 -14.46 -9.54 1.90
C ALA A 147 -13.69 -10.82 2.22
N TYR A 148 -12.88 -11.32 1.29
CA TYR A 148 -12.03 -12.49 1.52
C TYR A 148 -11.05 -12.27 2.68
N ILE A 149 -10.34 -11.14 2.72
CA ILE A 149 -9.40 -10.84 3.80
C ILE A 149 -10.14 -10.76 5.13
N LEU A 150 -11.25 -10.02 5.18
CA LEU A 150 -12.05 -9.82 6.38
C LEU A 150 -12.59 -11.12 6.96
N THR A 151 -13.13 -11.99 6.10
CA THR A 151 -13.73 -13.26 6.52
C THR A 151 -12.68 -14.30 6.92
N THR A 152 -11.52 -14.33 6.25
CA THR A 152 -10.50 -15.36 6.46
C THR A 152 -9.51 -15.00 7.56
N TYR A 153 -9.11 -13.73 7.64
CA TYR A 153 -8.04 -13.27 8.53
C TYR A 153 -8.53 -12.33 9.63
N GLY A 154 -9.82 -11.95 9.59
CA GLY A 154 -10.41 -10.96 10.47
C GLY A 154 -10.05 -9.52 10.09
N ALA A 155 -10.80 -8.59 10.66
CA ALA A 155 -10.40 -7.19 10.68
C ALA A 155 -9.10 -7.05 11.52
N PRO A 156 -8.15 -6.19 11.11
CA PRO A 156 -7.11 -5.71 12.01
C PRO A 156 -7.74 -5.22 13.31
N ALA A 157 -7.11 -5.49 14.47
CA ALA A 157 -7.67 -5.14 15.78
C ALA A 157 -7.98 -3.64 15.95
N THR A 158 -7.37 -2.82 15.10
CA THR A 158 -7.44 -1.37 15.06
C THR A 158 -8.40 -0.83 13.99
N TRP A 159 -9.16 -1.71 13.30
CA TRP A 159 -10.31 -1.34 12.47
C TRP A 159 -11.55 -1.15 13.35
N GLN A 160 -12.00 0.10 13.51
CA GLN A 160 -13.30 0.48 14.06
C GLN A 160 -14.09 1.28 13.03
#